data_AF-A0A940I6D0-F1
#
_entry.id   AF-A0A940I6D0-F1
#
_cell.length_a   1.000
_cell.length_b   1.000
_cell.length_c   1.000
_cell.angle_alpha   90.00
_cell.angle_beta   90.00
_cell.angle_gamma   90.00
#
_symmetry.space_group_name_H-M   'P 1'
#
loop_
_entity.id
_entity.type
_entity.pdbx_description
1 polymer ?
#
loop_
_entity_poly.entity_id
_entity_poly.type
_entity_poly.pdbx_seq_one_letter_code
_entity_poly.pdbx_strand_id
1 'polypeptide(L)'
;MKFALCAAETIVFWLLIPLTIISTGSPLSLPIAFLGWVVVAFGVFLAFYSLLIMLFDGGGAPYYFYAPKKLVISGPYRFLRHPLYLAYLLFLAGLLISNWSLVGLYLLFGIGLLIVFYVFIFEERKLMENFEKFREYAKKVPAFIPLPGKHIPFDYSRSVPWQYIFLNLLMKFLVQIIVWPKVVNSKALKSKGPHVIAILHQTHYDGPLVYYAVNRYFRFVSTALYFDRIPFMWKVGIIPVKRYTVDFLAMKRIIETIRNGFDIGIAPEAARTWDGEPICIRKEIWKLLRKLNIPVIPVKFYGIQRLWPRWSNRIRLGRATIEFGDPVSPEDQHFEEKIKGFLSKPDPTFELPYRDYRGIEKLLWRCPKCGTIGSIRSTKHAFYCDRCGKKYVKPTVNEVIALHKKIRPDYMPVKFPVSDTVLLNNKKVSGQMYEDRMKLGNLVIEFDKLRTSSIERNEENIFGTPNELIRFIPETSPLMWKEIVDYQIRFVLRNENFHTYYWDPNC
;
A
#
# COMPACT_ATOMS: atom_id res chain seq x y z
N MET A 1 31.72 -7.74 -22.11
CA MET A 1 32.85 -7.33 -21.24
C MET A 1 32.43 -7.02 -19.81
N LYS A 2 31.54 -6.04 -19.58
CA LYS A 2 31.15 -5.55 -18.24
C LYS A 2 30.38 -6.54 -17.34
N PHE A 3 29.45 -7.31 -17.91
CA PHE A 3 28.75 -8.40 -17.18
C PHE A 3 29.70 -9.56 -16.83
N ALA A 4 30.61 -9.90 -17.74
CA ALA A 4 31.59 -10.97 -17.55
C ALA A 4 32.56 -10.66 -16.41
N LEU A 5 32.99 -9.40 -16.27
CA LEU A 5 33.80 -8.93 -15.14
C LEU A 5 33.06 -9.11 -13.80
N CYS A 6 31.78 -8.71 -13.74
CA CYS A 6 30.97 -8.86 -12.54
C CYS A 6 30.73 -10.33 -12.15
N ALA A 7 30.52 -11.20 -13.16
CA ALA A 7 30.40 -12.63 -12.96
C ALA A 7 31.72 -13.24 -12.48
N ALA A 8 32.85 -12.83 -13.06
CA ALA A 8 34.18 -13.26 -12.64
C ALA A 8 34.51 -12.84 -11.20
N GLU A 9 34.24 -11.58 -10.83
CA GLU A 9 34.36 -11.10 -9.44
C GLU A 9 33.52 -11.96 -8.49
N THR A 10 32.26 -12.20 -8.84
CA THR A 10 31.36 -13.02 -8.02
C THR A 10 31.90 -14.44 -7.84
N ILE A 11 32.38 -15.07 -8.92
CA ILE A 11 32.97 -16.41 -8.87
C ILE A 11 34.24 -16.43 -8.00
N VAL A 12 35.13 -15.46 -8.15
CA VAL A 12 36.39 -15.42 -7.39
C VAL A 12 36.09 -15.25 -5.90
N PHE A 13 35.33 -14.23 -5.52
CA PHE A 13 35.09 -13.89 -4.11
C PHE A 13 34.16 -14.87 -3.40
N TRP A 14 33.13 -15.40 -4.07
CA TRP A 14 32.11 -16.23 -3.43
C TRP A 14 32.24 -17.73 -3.70
N LEU A 15 33.09 -18.15 -4.64
CA LEU A 15 33.31 -19.56 -4.95
C LEU A 15 34.77 -19.97 -4.75
N LEU A 16 35.72 -19.36 -5.48
CA LEU A 16 37.11 -19.81 -5.47
C LEU A 16 37.81 -19.60 -4.12
N ILE A 17 37.66 -18.40 -3.52
CA ILE A 17 38.27 -18.10 -2.22
C ILE A 17 37.70 -19.00 -1.10
N PRO A 18 36.37 -19.14 -0.95
CA PRO A 18 35.79 -20.07 0.01
C PRO A 18 36.21 -21.51 -0.19
N LEU A 19 36.20 -22.00 -1.43
CA LEU A 19 36.64 -23.36 -1.76
C LEU A 19 38.11 -23.57 -1.38
N THR A 20 38.97 -22.56 -1.58
CA THR A 20 40.38 -22.63 -1.19
C THR A 20 40.54 -22.74 0.33
N ILE A 21 39.75 -21.99 1.11
CA ILE A 21 39.77 -22.08 2.58
C ILE A 21 39.34 -23.47 3.04
N ILE A 22 38.28 -24.01 2.43
CA ILE A 22 37.74 -25.33 2.77
C ILE A 22 38.71 -26.44 2.35
N SER A 23 39.31 -26.37 1.15
CA SER A 23 40.17 -27.43 0.62
C SER A 23 41.54 -27.51 1.29
N THR A 24 42.06 -26.38 1.77
CA THR A 24 43.34 -26.29 2.48
C THR A 24 43.19 -26.38 4.00
N GLY A 25 41.95 -26.40 4.49
CA GLY A 25 41.64 -26.36 5.91
C GLY A 25 41.38 -27.73 6.51
N SER A 26 41.58 -27.84 7.82
CA SER A 26 41.17 -28.99 8.61
C SER A 26 40.05 -28.59 9.58
N PRO A 27 39.02 -29.44 9.75
CA PRO A 27 37.93 -29.13 10.66
C PRO A 27 38.44 -29.08 12.10
N LEU A 28 38.03 -28.04 12.84
CA LEU A 28 38.27 -27.95 14.27
C LEU A 28 37.27 -28.81 15.06
N SER A 29 37.36 -28.79 16.40
CA SER A 29 36.39 -29.47 17.25
C SER A 29 34.95 -29.06 16.89
N LEU A 30 34.02 -30.01 17.00
CA LEU A 30 32.60 -29.84 16.64
C LEU A 30 31.96 -28.56 17.20
N PRO A 31 32.19 -28.17 18.48
CA PRO A 31 31.67 -26.91 19.01
C PRO A 31 32.23 -25.66 18.33
N ILE A 32 33.53 -25.64 18.01
CA ILE A 32 34.18 -24.52 17.33
C ILE A 32 33.70 -24.45 15.88
N ALA A 33 33.58 -25.61 15.22
CA ALA A 33 33.07 -25.67 13.86
C ALA A 33 31.64 -25.13 13.76
N PHE A 34 30.78 -25.50 14.72
CA PHE A 34 29.43 -24.96 14.83
C PHE A 34 29.41 -23.44 14.99
N LEU A 35 30.26 -22.88 15.87
CA LEU A 35 30.39 -21.43 16.03
C LEU A 35 30.81 -20.76 14.71
N GLY A 36 31.75 -21.36 13.97
CA GLY A 36 32.14 -20.88 12.65
C GLY A 36 30.96 -20.79 11.68
N TRP A 37 30.13 -21.83 11.61
CA TRP A 37 28.92 -21.83 10.78
C TRP A 37 27.87 -20.80 11.21
N VAL A 38 27.73 -20.52 12.51
CA VAL A 38 26.87 -19.43 13.00
C VAL A 38 27.39 -18.08 12.50
N VAL A 39 28.70 -17.85 12.52
CA VAL A 39 29.31 -16.62 11.99
C VAL A 39 29.14 -16.52 10.48
N VAL A 40 29.29 -17.62 9.73
CA VAL A 40 28.99 -17.70 8.29
C VAL A 40 27.54 -17.29 8.02
N ALA A 41 26.59 -17.89 8.73
CA ALA A 41 25.16 -17.59 8.57
C ALA A 41 24.85 -16.12 8.85
N PHE A 42 25.47 -15.54 9.88
CA PHE A 42 25.33 -14.13 10.20
C PHE A 42 25.93 -13.21 9.12
N GLY A 43 27.12 -13.55 8.59
CA GLY A 43 27.73 -12.84 7.46
C GLY A 43 26.84 -12.85 6.22
N VAL A 44 26.32 -14.02 5.83
CA VAL A 44 25.39 -14.16 4.70
C VAL A 44 24.12 -13.35 4.92
N PHE A 45 23.53 -13.41 6.12
CA PHE A 45 22.36 -12.61 6.47
C PHE A 45 22.63 -11.10 6.36
N LEU A 46 23.75 -10.62 6.91
CA LEU A 46 24.12 -9.20 6.85
C LEU A 46 24.34 -8.73 5.41
N ALA A 47 24.99 -9.55 4.57
CA ALA A 47 25.18 -9.27 3.15
C ALA A 47 23.83 -9.16 2.43
N PHE A 48 22.96 -10.15 2.62
CA PHE A 48 21.64 -10.19 2.00
C PHE A 48 20.75 -9.01 2.43
N TYR A 49 20.71 -8.71 3.73
CA TYR A 49 19.94 -7.59 4.25
C TYR A 49 20.47 -6.24 3.73
N SER A 50 21.80 -6.07 3.67
CA SER A 50 22.42 -4.85 3.13
C SER A 50 22.15 -4.67 1.64
N LEU A 51 22.14 -5.74 0.86
CA LEU A 51 21.79 -5.72 -0.55
C LEU A 51 20.31 -5.34 -0.75
N LEU A 52 19.40 -5.95 0.01
CA LEU A 52 17.98 -5.61 -0.05
C LEU A 52 17.74 -4.15 0.31
N ILE A 53 18.37 -3.63 1.35
CA ILE A 53 18.26 -2.22 1.71
C ILE A 53 18.77 -1.31 0.59
N MET A 54 19.88 -1.66 -0.06
CA MET A 54 20.40 -0.89 -1.19
C MET A 54 19.41 -0.85 -2.37
N LEU A 55 18.75 -1.97 -2.65
CA LEU A 55 17.73 -2.07 -3.70
C LEU A 55 16.49 -1.20 -3.37
N PHE A 56 15.98 -1.28 -2.13
CA PHE A 56 14.73 -0.64 -1.73
C PHE A 56 14.87 0.85 -1.37
N ASP A 57 16.00 1.27 -0.79
CA ASP A 57 16.30 2.68 -0.42
C ASP A 57 17.10 3.39 -1.52
N GLY A 58 18.14 2.73 -2.04
CA GLY A 58 19.06 3.30 -3.02
C GLY A 58 18.59 3.18 -4.48
N GLY A 59 17.65 2.28 -4.77
CA GLY A 59 17.16 2.03 -6.13
C GLY A 59 18.20 1.38 -7.05
N GLY A 60 19.18 0.69 -6.46
CA GLY A 60 20.34 0.11 -7.13
C GLY A 60 21.01 -0.98 -6.28
N ALA A 61 22.08 -1.57 -6.80
CA ALA A 61 22.92 -2.58 -6.19
C ALA A 61 24.40 -2.12 -6.24
N PRO A 62 25.35 -2.76 -5.53
CA PRO A 62 26.74 -2.33 -5.46
C PRO A 62 27.53 -2.69 -6.74
N TYR A 63 26.89 -2.57 -7.90
CA TYR A 63 27.47 -2.84 -9.22
C TYR A 63 27.57 -1.53 -9.99
N TYR A 64 28.67 -1.34 -10.73
CA TYR A 64 28.94 -0.11 -11.47
C TYR A 64 27.78 0.31 -12.41
N PHE A 65 27.08 -0.65 -13.03
CA PHE A 65 25.99 -0.40 -14.00
C PHE A 65 24.61 -0.23 -13.37
N TYR A 66 24.49 -0.52 -12.08
CA TYR A 66 23.23 -0.41 -11.35
C TYR A 66 23.44 0.26 -10.00
N ALA A 67 24.30 1.28 -9.95
CA ALA A 67 24.66 1.96 -8.72
C ALA A 67 23.47 2.68 -8.07
N PRO A 68 23.45 2.81 -6.72
CA PRO A 68 22.42 3.56 -6.00
C PRO A 68 22.32 5.01 -6.47
N LYS A 69 21.10 5.50 -6.64
CA LYS A 69 20.82 6.89 -7.04
C LYS A 69 20.72 7.84 -5.84
N LYS A 70 20.61 7.28 -4.64
CA LYS A 70 20.44 7.99 -3.37
C LYS A 70 21.42 7.39 -2.36
N LEU A 71 21.95 8.25 -1.47
CA LEU A 71 22.72 7.81 -0.32
C LEU A 71 21.87 6.93 0.60
N VAL A 72 22.29 5.68 0.78
CA VAL A 72 21.60 4.69 1.59
C VAL A 72 22.02 4.84 3.05
N ILE A 73 21.04 5.13 3.91
CA ILE A 73 21.23 5.31 5.37
C ILE A 73 20.25 4.47 6.19
N SER A 74 19.68 3.43 5.57
CA SER A 74 18.69 2.54 6.16
C SER A 74 19.32 1.22 6.63
N GLY A 75 18.60 0.46 7.47
CA GLY A 75 19.02 -0.88 7.88
C GLY A 75 20.44 -0.92 8.48
N PRO A 76 21.34 -1.80 8.02
CA PRO A 76 22.71 -1.90 8.55
C PRO A 76 23.53 -0.63 8.35
N TYR A 77 23.26 0.14 7.29
CA TYR A 77 23.93 1.41 6.99
C TYR A 77 23.70 2.48 8.06
N ARG A 78 22.76 2.28 8.99
CA ARG A 78 22.58 3.17 10.15
C ARG A 78 23.70 3.02 11.19
N PHE A 79 24.36 1.88 11.21
CA PHE A 79 25.33 1.49 12.24
C PHE A 79 26.76 1.42 11.71
N LEU A 80 26.94 1.16 10.42
CA LEU A 80 28.24 1.11 9.77
C LEU A 80 28.13 1.46 8.28
N ARG A 81 29.12 2.16 7.73
CA ARG A 81 29.07 2.67 6.35
C ARG A 81 29.24 1.59 5.29
N HIS A 82 30.01 0.54 5.60
CA HIS A 82 30.40 -0.50 4.65
C HIS A 82 29.98 -1.92 5.10
N PRO A 83 28.67 -2.20 5.27
CA PRO A 83 28.18 -3.46 5.83
C PRO A 83 28.34 -4.66 4.89
N LEU A 84 28.35 -4.46 3.58
CA LEU A 84 28.62 -5.54 2.62
C LEU A 84 30.05 -6.07 2.75
N TYR A 85 31.02 -5.19 2.96
CA TYR A 85 32.41 -5.58 3.17
C TYR A 85 32.60 -6.27 4.52
N LEU A 86 31.99 -5.75 5.59
CA LEU A 86 32.01 -6.42 6.90
C LEU A 86 31.37 -7.81 6.81
N ALA A 87 30.23 -7.94 6.12
CA ALA A 87 29.55 -9.21 5.93
C ALA A 87 30.43 -10.26 5.24
N TYR A 88 31.19 -9.84 4.22
CA TYR A 88 32.13 -10.73 3.53
C TYR A 88 33.31 -11.14 4.42
N LEU A 89 33.86 -10.22 5.22
CA LEU A 89 34.91 -10.56 6.18
C LEU A 89 34.43 -11.52 7.26
N LEU A 90 33.20 -11.34 7.77
CA LEU A 90 32.57 -12.27 8.70
C LEU A 90 32.33 -13.64 8.07
N PHE A 91 31.90 -13.68 6.81
CA PHE A 91 31.75 -14.92 6.06
C PHE A 91 33.07 -15.70 5.96
N LEU A 92 34.16 -15.04 5.56
CA LEU A 92 35.49 -15.66 5.50
C LEU A 92 36.01 -16.07 6.88
N ALA A 93 35.82 -15.23 7.91
CA ALA A 93 36.22 -15.55 9.28
C ALA A 93 35.46 -16.76 9.82
N GLY A 94 34.16 -16.86 9.56
CA GLY A 94 33.36 -18.01 9.94
C GLY A 94 33.82 -19.31 9.26
N LEU A 95 34.17 -19.25 7.97
CA LEU A 95 34.77 -20.38 7.26
C LEU A 95 36.10 -20.80 7.89
N LEU A 96 36.96 -19.85 8.24
CA LEU A 96 38.25 -20.10 8.90
C LEU A 96 38.09 -20.69 10.31
N ILE A 97 37.10 -20.22 11.09
CA ILE A 97 36.77 -20.81 12.39
C ILE A 97 36.20 -22.22 12.22
N SER A 98 35.46 -22.47 11.14
CA SER A 98 34.92 -23.80 10.86
C SER A 98 35.97 -24.81 10.39
N ASN A 99 36.93 -24.32 9.59
CA ASN A 99 37.99 -25.10 8.95
C ASN A 99 39.28 -24.29 9.04
N TRP A 100 40.13 -24.64 9.99
CA TRP A 100 41.38 -23.91 10.21
C TRP A 100 42.32 -24.10 9.03
N SER A 101 42.76 -22.99 8.43
CA SER A 101 43.68 -22.97 7.29
C SER A 101 44.63 -21.78 7.42
N LEU A 102 45.94 -22.04 7.36
CA LEU A 102 46.94 -20.95 7.29
C LEU A 102 46.76 -20.12 6.01
N VAL A 103 46.46 -20.76 4.88
CA VAL A 103 46.15 -20.07 3.62
C VAL A 103 44.91 -19.19 3.81
N GLY A 104 43.87 -19.70 4.47
CA GLY A 104 42.66 -18.94 4.77
C GLY A 104 42.90 -17.75 5.69
N LEU A 105 43.82 -17.86 6.65
CA LEU A 105 44.23 -16.76 7.51
C LEU A 105 44.89 -15.64 6.69
N TYR A 106 45.85 -15.96 5.81
CA TYR A 106 46.49 -14.99 4.93
C TYR A 106 45.49 -14.35 3.96
N LEU A 107 44.56 -15.13 3.41
CA LEU A 107 43.49 -14.61 2.55
C LEU A 107 42.60 -13.64 3.32
N LEU A 108 42.14 -13.97 4.53
CA LEU A 108 41.29 -13.10 5.34
C LEU A 108 41.95 -11.74 5.62
N PHE A 109 43.20 -11.75 6.12
CA PHE A 109 43.92 -10.51 6.45
C PHE A 109 44.34 -9.74 5.19
N GLY A 110 44.82 -10.42 4.16
CA GLY A 110 45.21 -9.81 2.89
C GLY A 110 44.02 -9.13 2.21
N ILE A 111 42.89 -9.82 2.09
CA ILE A 111 41.64 -9.27 1.54
C ILE A 111 41.10 -8.16 2.44
N GLY A 112 41.15 -8.33 3.76
CA GLY A 112 40.75 -7.28 4.71
C GLY A 112 41.53 -5.99 4.53
N LEU A 113 42.86 -6.06 4.43
CA LEU A 113 43.71 -4.89 4.16
C LEU A 113 43.40 -4.25 2.81
N LEU A 114 43.22 -5.06 1.76
CA LEU A 114 42.84 -4.57 0.43
C LEU A 114 41.49 -3.86 0.45
N ILE A 115 40.50 -4.40 1.15
CA ILE A 115 39.18 -3.78 1.33
C ILE A 115 39.31 -2.43 2.04
N VAL A 116 40.04 -2.37 3.16
CA VAL A 116 40.26 -1.13 3.92
C VAL A 116 40.92 -0.07 3.03
N PHE A 117 41.97 -0.44 2.31
CA PHE A 117 42.65 0.45 1.36
C PHE A 117 41.70 0.94 0.27
N TYR A 118 40.95 0.02 -0.36
CA TYR A 118 39.99 0.34 -1.41
C TYR A 118 38.90 1.30 -0.93
N VAL A 119 38.32 1.03 0.23
CA VAL A 119 37.22 1.81 0.80
C VAL A 119 37.66 3.26 1.07
N PHE A 120 38.77 3.47 1.76
CA PHE A 120 39.19 4.82 2.14
C PHE A 120 39.77 5.64 0.98
N ILE A 121 40.41 4.99 0.00
CA ILE A 121 41.06 5.70 -1.11
C ILE A 121 40.10 5.92 -2.27
N PHE A 122 39.24 4.95 -2.58
CA PHE A 122 38.40 5.00 -3.76
C PHE A 122 36.92 5.16 -3.42
N GLU A 123 36.36 4.26 -2.60
CA GLU A 123 34.90 4.22 -2.41
C GLU A 123 34.37 5.45 -1.65
N GLU A 124 34.97 5.81 -0.51
CA GLU A 124 34.54 6.98 0.26
C GLU A 124 34.76 8.29 -0.51
N ARG A 125 35.82 8.39 -1.33
CA ARG A 125 36.03 9.56 -2.21
C ARG A 125 34.92 9.67 -3.24
N LYS A 126 34.59 8.56 -3.91
CA LYS A 126 33.48 8.51 -4.86
C LYS A 126 32.14 8.84 -4.19
N LEU A 127 31.91 8.39 -2.95
CA LEU A 127 30.70 8.74 -2.20
C LEU A 127 30.64 10.22 -1.83
N MET A 128 31.77 10.82 -1.46
CA MET A 128 31.89 12.26 -1.18
C MET A 128 31.61 13.11 -2.43
N GLU A 129 32.06 12.67 -3.60
CA GLU A 129 31.82 13.35 -4.87
C GLU A 129 30.36 13.24 -5.33
N ASN A 130 29.74 12.06 -5.17
CA ASN A 130 28.39 11.81 -5.68
C ASN A 130 27.27 12.24 -4.73
N PHE A 131 27.55 12.38 -3.43
CA PHE A 131 26.53 12.66 -2.42
C PHE A 131 26.98 13.75 -1.44
N GLU A 132 26.43 14.96 -1.60
CA GLU A 132 26.71 16.12 -0.75
C GLU A 132 26.56 15.82 0.76
N LYS A 133 25.52 15.06 1.13
CA LYS A 133 25.22 14.69 2.53
C LYS A 133 26.11 13.58 3.10
N PHE A 134 26.98 12.96 2.29
CA PHE A 134 27.81 11.85 2.77
C PHE A 134 28.78 12.27 3.87
N ARG A 135 29.33 13.49 3.80
CA ARG A 135 30.25 14.00 4.83
C ARG A 135 29.62 14.06 6.21
N GLU A 136 28.37 14.50 6.30
CA GLU A 136 27.63 14.55 7.58
C GLU A 136 27.30 13.15 8.09
N TYR A 137 26.97 12.24 7.18
CA TYR A 137 26.72 10.84 7.49
C TYR A 137 27.99 10.16 8.04
N ALA A 138 29.13 10.36 7.40
CA ALA A 138 30.44 9.82 7.79
C ALA A 138 30.89 10.26 9.20
N LYS A 139 30.52 11.48 9.63
CA LYS A 139 30.81 11.95 11.00
C LYS A 139 30.02 11.19 12.07
N LYS A 140 28.83 10.67 11.72
CA LYS A 140 27.90 10.03 12.65
C LYS A 140 28.03 8.51 12.69
N VAL A 141 28.45 7.90 11.58
CA VAL A 141 28.44 6.43 11.40
C VAL A 141 29.86 5.92 11.09
N PRO A 142 30.38 4.94 11.86
CA PRO A 142 31.72 4.38 11.64
C PRO A 142 31.83 3.59 10.34
N ALA A 143 33.05 3.34 9.84
CA ALA A 143 33.25 2.64 8.58
C ALA A 143 32.83 1.15 8.65
N PHE A 144 33.49 0.37 9.53
CA PHE A 144 33.36 -1.09 9.60
C PHE A 144 32.86 -1.60 10.95
N ILE A 145 33.33 -1.03 12.07
CA ILE A 145 33.01 -1.52 13.42
C ILE A 145 31.91 -0.65 14.03
N PRO A 146 30.75 -1.21 14.43
CA PRO A 146 29.71 -0.45 15.09
C PRO A 146 30.20 0.03 16.46
N LEU A 147 30.07 1.33 16.72
CA LEU A 147 30.46 1.93 17.99
C LEU A 147 29.21 2.36 18.78
N PRO A 148 29.16 2.13 20.10
CA PRO A 148 28.06 2.60 20.94
C PRO A 148 27.78 4.10 20.74
N GLY A 149 26.51 4.47 20.56
CA GLY A 149 26.10 5.87 20.36
C GLY A 149 26.35 6.46 18.96
N LYS A 150 27.20 5.84 18.13
CA LYS A 150 27.52 6.31 16.76
C LYS A 150 26.61 5.65 15.72
N HIS A 151 25.34 6.06 15.69
CA HIS A 151 24.37 5.54 14.73
C HIS A 151 23.30 6.57 14.36
N ILE A 152 22.59 6.32 13.27
CA ILE A 152 21.42 7.11 12.89
C ILE A 152 20.17 6.53 13.57
N PRO A 153 19.38 7.32 14.33
CA PRO A 153 18.14 6.84 14.93
C PRO A 153 17.14 6.45 13.84
N PHE A 154 16.35 5.42 14.11
CA PHE A 154 15.38 4.91 13.15
C PHE A 154 14.24 5.90 12.98
N ASP A 155 13.84 6.15 11.73
CA ASP A 155 12.67 6.95 11.40
C ASP A 155 12.08 6.47 10.08
N TYR A 156 10.78 6.20 10.06
CA TYR A 156 10.09 5.75 8.86
C TYR A 156 10.17 6.76 7.71
N SER A 157 10.38 8.05 7.96
CA SER A 157 10.55 9.04 6.89
C SER A 157 11.92 8.96 6.21
N ARG A 158 12.93 8.34 6.84
CA ARG A 158 14.32 8.34 6.36
C ARG A 158 14.92 6.93 6.22
N SER A 159 14.29 5.93 6.82
CA SER A 159 14.78 4.56 6.91
C SER A 159 13.75 3.54 6.48
N VAL A 160 14.16 2.61 5.62
CA VAL A 160 13.33 1.47 5.20
C VAL A 160 13.26 0.43 6.33
N PRO A 161 12.08 0.14 6.91
CA PRO A 161 11.94 -0.92 7.90
C PRO A 161 12.09 -2.29 7.24
N TRP A 162 12.72 -3.24 7.94
CA TRP A 162 12.85 -4.61 7.43
C TRP A 162 11.48 -5.28 7.22
N GLN A 163 10.48 -4.91 8.04
CA GLN A 163 9.10 -5.38 7.91
C GLN A 163 8.48 -5.00 6.57
N TYR A 164 8.83 -3.83 6.03
CA TYR A 164 8.38 -3.42 4.70
C TYR A 164 8.98 -4.31 3.61
N ILE A 165 10.28 -4.59 3.68
CA ILE A 165 10.96 -5.47 2.71
C ILE A 165 10.34 -6.87 2.75
N PHE A 166 10.18 -7.42 3.96
CA PHE A 166 9.53 -8.71 4.15
C PHE A 166 8.10 -8.70 3.58
N LEU A 167 7.28 -7.70 3.91
CA LEU A 167 5.92 -7.59 3.40
C LEU A 167 5.90 -7.46 1.88
N ASN A 168 6.80 -6.67 1.27
CA ASN A 168 6.89 -6.50 -0.17
C ASN A 168 7.22 -7.84 -0.87
N LEU A 169 8.24 -8.56 -0.37
CA LEU A 169 8.61 -9.88 -0.91
C LEU A 169 7.49 -10.92 -0.73
N LEU A 170 6.83 -10.91 0.44
CA LEU A 170 5.69 -11.76 0.70
C LEU A 170 4.51 -11.45 -0.24
N MET A 171 4.18 -10.18 -0.44
CA MET A 171 3.12 -9.78 -1.38
C MET A 171 3.47 -10.17 -2.81
N LYS A 172 4.74 -10.07 -3.22
CA LYS A 172 5.20 -10.57 -4.53
C LYS A 172 4.89 -12.04 -4.72
N PHE A 173 5.18 -12.86 -3.72
CA PHE A 173 4.89 -14.29 -3.75
C PHE A 173 3.38 -14.57 -3.75
N LEU A 174 2.63 -14.00 -2.79
CA LEU A 174 1.20 -14.28 -2.62
C LEU A 174 0.36 -13.80 -3.80
N VAL A 175 0.59 -12.57 -4.28
CA VAL A 175 -0.19 -12.00 -5.40
C VAL A 175 0.08 -12.77 -6.69
N GLN A 176 1.30 -13.26 -6.92
CA GLN A 176 1.62 -14.09 -8.09
C GLN A 176 0.77 -15.38 -8.13
N ILE A 177 0.51 -15.98 -6.97
CA ILE A 177 -0.28 -17.21 -6.82
C ILE A 177 -1.78 -16.90 -6.94
N ILE A 178 -2.23 -15.77 -6.37
CA ILE A 178 -3.66 -15.49 -6.20
C ILE A 178 -4.27 -14.76 -7.41
N VAL A 179 -3.56 -13.80 -7.99
CA VAL A 179 -4.14 -12.76 -8.88
C VAL A 179 -3.48 -12.69 -10.28
N TRP A 180 -2.55 -13.60 -10.62
CA TRP A 180 -1.82 -13.64 -11.91
C TRP A 180 -1.62 -12.25 -12.56
N PRO A 181 -0.89 -11.35 -11.88
CA PRO A 181 -0.89 -9.93 -12.22
C PRO A 181 -0.13 -9.63 -13.51
N LYS A 182 -0.61 -8.66 -14.28
CA LYS A 182 0.11 -8.04 -15.39
C LYS A 182 0.41 -6.59 -15.02
N VAL A 183 1.69 -6.18 -15.06
CA VAL A 183 2.09 -4.80 -14.81
C VAL A 183 2.34 -4.08 -16.13
N VAL A 184 1.69 -2.96 -16.34
CA VAL A 184 1.79 -2.12 -17.54
C VAL A 184 2.41 -0.78 -17.16
N ASN A 185 3.36 -0.30 -17.98
CA ASN A 185 4.06 0.96 -17.82
C ASN A 185 4.85 1.13 -16.49
N SER A 186 5.47 0.06 -15.97
CA SER A 186 6.31 0.13 -14.76
C SER A 186 7.51 1.09 -14.89
N LYS A 187 7.88 1.51 -16.11
CA LYS A 187 8.90 2.53 -16.37
C LYS A 187 8.51 3.90 -15.81
N ALA A 188 7.23 4.19 -15.60
CA ALA A 188 6.78 5.44 -14.96
C ALA A 188 7.36 5.61 -13.56
N LEU A 189 7.60 4.50 -12.84
CA LEU A 189 8.26 4.54 -11.54
C LEU A 189 9.77 4.83 -11.63
N LYS A 190 10.41 4.83 -12.81
CA LYS A 190 11.87 5.03 -12.94
C LYS A 190 12.27 6.51 -13.01
N SER A 191 11.32 7.44 -13.11
CA SER A 191 11.58 8.88 -13.07
C SER A 191 12.34 9.27 -11.79
N LYS A 192 13.14 10.34 -11.90
CA LYS A 192 13.97 10.85 -10.80
C LYS A 192 13.08 11.53 -9.75
N GLY A 193 13.47 11.38 -8.49
CA GLY A 193 12.79 12.01 -7.36
C GLY A 193 11.62 11.19 -6.80
N PRO A 194 10.98 11.69 -5.73
CA PRO A 194 9.79 11.10 -5.15
C PRO A 194 8.53 11.43 -5.97
N HIS A 195 7.54 10.54 -5.90
CA HIS A 195 6.25 10.67 -6.59
C HIS A 195 5.10 10.46 -5.62
N VAL A 196 3.94 10.99 -5.97
CA VAL A 196 2.67 10.53 -5.40
C VAL A 196 2.11 9.42 -6.29
N ILE A 197 1.98 8.22 -5.74
CA ILE A 197 1.29 7.09 -6.36
C ILE A 197 -0.19 7.21 -6.00
N ALA A 198 -0.99 7.77 -6.92
CA ALA A 198 -2.41 8.02 -6.71
C ALA A 198 -3.23 6.85 -7.27
N ILE A 199 -3.86 6.06 -6.40
CA ILE A 199 -4.55 4.83 -6.81
C ILE A 199 -6.07 5.02 -6.85
N LEU A 200 -6.73 4.40 -7.83
CA LEU A 200 -8.17 4.16 -7.75
C LEU A 200 -8.46 3.10 -6.69
N HIS A 201 -9.29 3.41 -5.69
CA HIS A 201 -9.54 2.50 -4.56
C HIS A 201 -10.80 1.68 -4.83
N GLN A 202 -10.65 0.44 -5.28
CA GLN A 202 -11.74 -0.45 -5.67
C GLN A 202 -11.97 -1.58 -4.67
N THR A 203 -10.91 -2.28 -4.27
CA THR A 203 -11.02 -3.55 -3.54
C THR A 203 -10.00 -3.67 -2.41
N HIS A 204 -9.99 -4.83 -1.75
CA HIS A 204 -8.91 -5.16 -0.82
C HIS A 204 -7.60 -5.56 -1.52
N TYR A 205 -7.61 -5.82 -2.83
CA TYR A 205 -6.40 -6.14 -3.60
C TYR A 205 -5.53 -4.93 -3.93
N ASP A 206 -6.07 -3.72 -3.84
CA ASP A 206 -5.37 -2.50 -4.27
C ASP A 206 -4.02 -2.36 -3.56
N GLY A 207 -3.99 -2.46 -2.23
CA GLY A 207 -2.77 -2.43 -1.42
C GLY A 207 -1.77 -3.53 -1.83
N PRO A 208 -2.14 -4.82 -1.73
CA PRO A 208 -1.29 -5.94 -2.18
C PRO A 208 -0.72 -5.77 -3.59
N LEU A 209 -1.52 -5.29 -4.55
CA LEU A 209 -1.08 -5.09 -5.94
C LEU A 209 -0.08 -3.95 -6.09
N VAL A 210 -0.21 -2.86 -5.32
CA VAL A 210 0.79 -1.79 -5.27
C VAL A 210 2.10 -2.31 -4.67
N TYR A 211 2.03 -3.04 -3.54
CA TYR A 211 3.22 -3.65 -2.92
C TYR A 211 3.90 -4.66 -3.86
N TYR A 212 3.12 -5.42 -4.64
CA TYR A 212 3.64 -6.31 -5.68
C TYR A 212 4.42 -5.54 -6.76
N ALA A 213 3.85 -4.45 -7.28
CA ALA A 213 4.38 -3.76 -8.45
C ALA A 213 5.51 -2.76 -8.15
N VAL A 214 5.56 -2.20 -6.95
CA VAL A 214 6.51 -1.14 -6.58
C VAL A 214 7.73 -1.75 -5.88
N ASN A 215 8.90 -1.60 -6.51
CA ASN A 215 10.18 -2.16 -6.05
C ASN A 215 11.05 -1.20 -5.22
N ARG A 216 10.47 -0.10 -4.77
CA ARG A 216 11.12 0.94 -3.96
C ARG A 216 10.31 1.19 -2.70
N TYR A 217 10.92 1.80 -1.70
CA TYR A 217 10.19 2.17 -0.50
C TYR A 217 9.20 3.31 -0.77
N PHE A 218 7.94 3.09 -0.41
CA PHE A 218 6.90 4.11 -0.40
C PHE A 218 6.12 4.02 0.91
N ARG A 219 5.52 5.14 1.31
CA ARG A 219 4.64 5.17 2.49
C ARG A 219 3.21 5.43 2.07
N PHE A 220 2.35 4.45 2.32
CA PHE A 220 0.93 4.58 2.01
C PHE A 220 0.21 5.42 3.06
N VAL A 221 -0.77 6.20 2.65
CA VAL A 221 -1.66 6.97 3.53
C VAL A 221 -2.91 6.15 3.81
N SER A 222 -3.22 5.90 5.08
CA SER A 222 -4.40 5.14 5.49
C SER A 222 -5.09 5.76 6.70
N THR A 223 -6.36 5.42 6.89
CA THR A 223 -7.14 5.94 8.04
C THR A 223 -6.57 5.43 9.37
N ALA A 224 -6.44 6.33 10.33
CA ALA A 224 -5.90 6.04 11.67
C ALA A 224 -6.68 4.92 12.39
N LEU A 225 -7.97 4.75 12.07
CA LEU A 225 -8.84 3.71 12.65
C LEU A 225 -8.34 2.27 12.45
N TYR A 226 -7.54 2.01 11.41
CA TYR A 226 -6.98 0.67 11.20
C TYR A 226 -5.82 0.35 12.14
N PHE A 227 -5.13 1.37 12.67
CA PHE A 227 -3.89 1.17 13.43
C PHE A 227 -4.12 0.63 14.83
N ASP A 228 -5.27 0.90 15.45
CA ASP A 228 -5.66 0.31 16.74
C ASP A 228 -5.89 -1.21 16.61
N ARG A 229 -6.28 -1.67 15.41
CA ARG A 229 -6.63 -3.07 15.14
C ARG A 229 -5.48 -3.85 14.51
N ILE A 230 -4.68 -3.19 13.68
CA ILE A 230 -3.55 -3.80 12.97
C ILE A 230 -2.29 -2.95 13.26
N PRO A 231 -1.70 -3.08 14.45
CA PRO A 231 -0.51 -2.31 14.84
C PRO A 231 0.68 -2.51 13.89
N PHE A 232 0.71 -3.63 13.16
CA PHE A 232 1.72 -3.92 12.15
C PHE A 232 1.79 -2.85 11.02
N MET A 233 0.70 -2.11 10.77
CA MET A 233 0.70 -1.01 9.80
C MET A 233 1.72 0.09 10.14
N TRP A 234 1.97 0.36 11.43
CA TRP A 234 3.04 1.25 11.87
C TRP A 234 4.41 0.72 11.47
N LYS A 235 4.63 -0.59 11.69
CA LYS A 235 5.93 -1.24 11.49
C LYS A 235 6.40 -1.24 10.04
N VAL A 236 5.48 -1.19 9.08
CA VAL A 236 5.82 -1.10 7.64
C VAL A 236 5.85 0.34 7.12
N GLY A 237 5.60 1.33 7.98
CA GLY A 237 5.74 2.75 7.66
C GLY A 237 4.51 3.41 7.03
N ILE A 238 3.31 2.85 7.19
CA ILE A 238 2.06 3.51 6.73
C ILE A 238 1.83 4.78 7.56
N ILE A 239 1.37 5.84 6.90
CA ILE A 239 1.06 7.12 7.54
C ILE A 239 -0.43 7.11 7.95
N PRO A 240 -0.74 7.14 9.26
CA PRO A 240 -2.12 7.31 9.72
C PRO A 240 -2.59 8.74 9.44
N VAL A 241 -3.81 8.86 8.94
CA VAL A 241 -4.54 10.12 8.78
C VAL A 241 -5.86 10.02 9.52
N LYS A 242 -6.15 11.02 10.37
CA LYS A 242 -7.49 11.19 10.92
C LYS A 242 -8.46 11.65 9.83
N ARG A 243 -9.60 10.97 9.73
CA ARG A 243 -10.68 11.41 8.84
C ARG A 243 -11.36 12.64 9.44
N TYR A 244 -11.86 13.53 8.58
CA TYR A 244 -12.75 14.65 8.94
C TYR A 244 -12.15 15.76 9.81
N THR A 245 -10.85 15.72 10.09
CA THR A 245 -10.14 16.73 10.86
C THR A 245 -8.84 17.09 10.15
N VAL A 246 -8.34 18.30 10.41
CA VAL A 246 -7.02 18.71 9.89
C VAL A 246 -5.93 17.99 10.68
N ASP A 247 -5.20 17.10 10.03
CA ASP A 247 -4.14 16.31 10.65
C ASP A 247 -2.76 16.86 10.28
N PHE A 248 -2.31 17.88 11.03
CA PHE A 248 -1.00 18.50 10.85
C PHE A 248 0.16 17.49 11.00
N LEU A 249 0.00 16.48 11.86
CA LEU A 249 1.03 15.47 12.08
C LEU A 249 1.19 14.56 10.87
N ALA A 250 0.08 14.13 10.26
CA ALA A 250 0.13 13.36 9.02
C ALA A 250 0.75 14.17 7.88
N MET A 251 0.38 15.45 7.75
CA MET A 251 0.98 16.36 6.78
C MET A 251 2.49 16.50 6.94
N LYS A 252 2.96 16.70 8.18
CA LYS A 252 4.40 16.74 8.50
C LYS A 252 5.10 15.46 8.05
N ARG A 253 4.53 14.28 8.36
CA ARG A 253 5.10 12.97 7.97
C ARG A 253 5.16 12.78 6.46
N ILE A 254 4.15 13.23 5.73
CA ILE A 254 4.12 13.20 4.26
C ILE A 254 5.27 14.07 3.71
N ILE A 255 5.39 15.32 4.17
CA ILE A 255 6.42 16.25 3.72
C ILE A 255 7.83 15.71 4.04
N GLU A 256 8.06 15.20 5.25
CA GLU A 256 9.35 14.61 5.64
C GLU A 256 9.71 13.40 4.79
N THR A 257 8.74 12.55 4.45
CA THR A 257 8.96 11.38 3.58
C THR A 257 9.39 11.81 2.18
N ILE A 258 8.70 12.80 1.60
CA ILE A 258 9.02 13.34 0.28
C ILE A 258 10.40 14.01 0.28
N ARG A 259 10.71 14.82 1.31
CA ARG A 259 12.03 15.47 1.45
C ARG A 259 13.19 14.49 1.53
N ASN A 260 12.95 13.29 2.05
CA ASN A 260 13.94 12.21 2.12
C ASN A 260 13.95 11.34 0.84
N GLY A 261 13.21 11.72 -0.20
CA GLY A 261 13.22 11.08 -1.51
C GLY A 261 12.40 9.78 -1.58
N PHE A 262 11.43 9.58 -0.68
CA PHE A 262 10.53 8.43 -0.72
C PHE A 262 9.17 8.79 -1.30
N ASP A 263 8.58 7.82 -1.99
CA ASP A 263 7.26 7.97 -2.61
C ASP A 263 6.13 7.92 -1.56
N ILE A 264 5.01 8.54 -1.90
CA ILE A 264 3.78 8.51 -1.10
C ILE A 264 2.69 7.80 -1.90
N GLY A 265 2.04 6.81 -1.28
CA GLY A 265 0.83 6.20 -1.84
C GLY A 265 -0.42 6.84 -1.26
N ILE A 266 -1.37 7.23 -2.11
CA ILE A 266 -2.65 7.81 -1.69
C ILE A 266 -3.80 7.29 -2.55
N ALA A 267 -4.94 7.04 -1.92
CA ALA A 267 -6.21 6.92 -2.62
C ALA A 267 -6.92 8.29 -2.52
N PRO A 268 -6.91 9.12 -3.59
CA PRO A 268 -7.40 10.49 -3.52
C PRO A 268 -8.90 10.58 -3.21
N GLU A 269 -9.66 9.53 -3.54
CA GLU A 269 -11.09 9.39 -3.24
C GLU A 269 -11.39 9.17 -1.75
N ALA A 270 -10.39 8.76 -0.97
CA ALA A 270 -10.47 8.41 0.46
C ALA A 270 -11.48 7.29 0.85
N ALA A 271 -12.20 6.73 -0.11
CA ALA A 271 -13.18 5.65 0.05
C ALA A 271 -13.05 4.63 -1.08
N ARG A 272 -13.53 3.41 -0.84
CA ARG A 272 -13.59 2.38 -1.88
C ARG A 272 -14.86 2.49 -2.69
N THR A 273 -14.77 2.34 -4.00
CA THR A 273 -15.96 2.17 -4.84
C THR A 273 -16.71 0.88 -4.50
N TRP A 274 -18.03 0.91 -4.71
CA TRP A 274 -18.89 -0.25 -4.48
C TRP A 274 -19.10 -1.09 -5.73
N ASP A 275 -19.09 -0.44 -6.88
CA ASP A 275 -19.45 -1.01 -8.17
C ASP A 275 -18.29 -0.97 -9.17
N GLY A 276 -17.21 -0.25 -8.85
CA GLY A 276 -15.99 -0.15 -9.66
C GLY A 276 -15.85 1.20 -10.34
N GLU A 277 -16.89 2.04 -10.32
CA GLU A 277 -16.83 3.40 -10.87
C GLU A 277 -16.05 4.32 -9.92
N PRO A 278 -15.25 5.27 -10.44
CA PRO A 278 -14.53 6.24 -9.63
C PRO A 278 -15.45 7.07 -8.75
N ILE A 279 -14.93 7.46 -7.60
CA ILE A 279 -15.60 8.33 -6.64
C ILE A 279 -15.06 9.75 -6.78
N CYS A 280 -15.91 10.73 -6.48
CA CYS A 280 -15.52 12.12 -6.44
C CYS A 280 -14.31 12.40 -5.54
N ILE A 281 -13.30 13.09 -6.07
CA ILE A 281 -12.12 13.54 -5.34
C ILE A 281 -12.36 14.95 -4.82
N ARG A 282 -12.25 15.10 -3.50
CA ARG A 282 -12.41 16.38 -2.77
C ARG A 282 -11.44 17.46 -3.26
N LYS A 283 -11.92 18.71 -3.35
CA LYS A 283 -11.11 19.89 -3.75
C LYS A 283 -9.87 20.08 -2.88
N GLU A 284 -9.95 19.74 -1.60
CA GLU A 284 -8.83 19.82 -0.64
C GLU A 284 -7.70 18.86 -0.99
N ILE A 285 -8.02 17.69 -1.55
CA ILE A 285 -7.03 16.71 -1.97
C ILE A 285 -6.29 17.21 -3.22
N TRP A 286 -6.98 17.85 -4.17
CA TRP A 286 -6.31 18.48 -5.31
C TRP A 286 -5.37 19.59 -4.89
N LYS A 287 -5.80 20.46 -3.97
CA LYS A 287 -4.95 21.50 -3.36
C LYS A 287 -3.72 20.90 -2.68
N LEU A 288 -3.90 19.80 -1.95
CA LEU A 288 -2.80 19.07 -1.32
C LEU A 288 -1.80 18.56 -2.37
N LEU A 289 -2.27 17.84 -3.39
CA LEU A 289 -1.41 17.25 -4.43
C LEU A 289 -0.58 18.32 -5.15
N ARG A 290 -1.17 19.49 -5.47
CA ARG A 290 -0.41 20.61 -6.05
C ARG A 290 0.62 21.18 -5.07
N LYS A 291 0.26 21.35 -3.80
CA LYS A 291 1.17 21.89 -2.77
C LYS A 291 2.35 20.98 -2.43
N LEU A 292 2.25 19.67 -2.67
CA LEU A 292 3.38 18.75 -2.48
C LEU A 292 4.53 19.00 -3.46
N ASN A 293 4.26 19.70 -4.57
CA ASN A 293 5.23 20.07 -5.60
C ASN A 293 6.08 18.89 -6.12
N ILE A 294 5.44 17.72 -6.28
CA ILE A 294 6.05 16.52 -6.87
C ILE A 294 5.08 15.88 -7.86
N PRO A 295 5.57 15.13 -8.87
CA PRO A 295 4.70 14.55 -9.88
C PRO A 295 3.78 13.47 -9.31
N VAL A 296 2.58 13.36 -9.88
CA VAL A 296 1.58 12.33 -9.54
C VAL A 296 1.55 11.26 -10.61
N ILE A 297 1.71 10.01 -10.20
CA ILE A 297 1.55 8.83 -11.05
C ILE A 297 0.19 8.22 -10.73
N PRO A 298 -0.83 8.38 -11.60
CA PRO A 298 -2.11 7.73 -11.40
C PRO A 298 -1.97 6.22 -11.66
N VAL A 299 -2.63 5.39 -10.85
CA VAL A 299 -2.60 3.94 -10.97
C VAL A 299 -4.02 3.41 -11.02
N LYS A 300 -4.29 2.63 -12.07
CA LYS A 300 -5.57 1.98 -12.26
C LYS A 300 -5.39 0.47 -12.22
N PHE A 301 -6.34 -0.20 -11.59
CA PHE A 301 -6.44 -1.63 -11.57
C PHE A 301 -7.58 -2.09 -12.46
N TYR A 302 -7.39 -3.25 -13.10
CA TYR A 302 -8.38 -3.89 -13.94
C TYR A 302 -8.64 -5.31 -13.50
N GLY A 303 -9.89 -5.76 -13.59
CA GLY A 303 -10.31 -7.12 -13.27
C GLY A 303 -10.53 -7.40 -11.79
N ILE A 304 -9.93 -6.62 -10.88
CA ILE A 304 -10.00 -6.87 -9.44
C ILE A 304 -11.40 -6.73 -8.86
N GLN A 305 -12.20 -5.82 -9.42
CA GLN A 305 -13.58 -5.61 -8.99
C GLN A 305 -14.42 -6.89 -9.14
N ARG A 306 -14.12 -7.73 -10.14
CA ARG A 306 -14.80 -9.02 -10.34
C ARG A 306 -14.39 -10.11 -9.36
N LEU A 307 -13.23 -9.92 -8.72
CA LEU A 307 -12.60 -10.91 -7.86
C LEU A 307 -12.96 -10.71 -6.41
N TRP A 308 -12.94 -9.46 -5.94
CA TRP A 308 -13.24 -9.14 -4.55
C TRP A 308 -13.88 -7.75 -4.40
N PRO A 309 -15.11 -7.58 -4.92
CA PRO A 309 -15.81 -6.30 -4.83
C PRO A 309 -16.13 -5.97 -3.37
N ARG A 310 -16.33 -4.69 -3.09
CA ARG A 310 -16.57 -4.16 -1.75
C ARG A 310 -17.75 -4.83 -1.02
N TRP A 311 -18.81 -5.18 -1.71
CA TRP A 311 -19.98 -5.83 -1.11
C TRP A 311 -19.76 -7.32 -0.76
N SER A 312 -18.65 -7.94 -1.18
CA SER A 312 -18.36 -9.36 -0.94
C SER A 312 -17.26 -9.58 0.10
N ASN A 313 -17.46 -10.56 0.98
CA ASN A 313 -16.45 -11.02 1.93
C ASN A 313 -15.64 -12.23 1.38
N ARG A 314 -15.80 -12.57 0.10
CA ARG A 314 -15.21 -13.78 -0.51
C ARG A 314 -14.12 -13.40 -1.51
N ILE A 315 -12.92 -13.87 -1.22
CA ILE A 315 -11.75 -13.75 -2.09
C ILE A 315 -11.90 -14.70 -3.27
N ARG A 316 -11.75 -14.18 -4.50
CA ARG A 316 -11.63 -15.01 -5.70
C ARG A 316 -10.29 -14.79 -6.38
N LEU A 317 -9.72 -15.89 -6.87
CA LEU A 317 -8.52 -15.89 -7.71
C LEU A 317 -8.89 -15.39 -9.11
N GLY A 318 -7.96 -14.84 -9.87
CA GLY A 318 -8.22 -14.38 -11.24
C GLY A 318 -7.09 -13.53 -11.79
N ARG A 319 -7.24 -12.96 -12.97
CA ARG A 319 -6.23 -12.05 -13.55
C ARG A 319 -6.51 -10.62 -13.10
N ALA A 320 -5.47 -9.88 -12.76
CA ALA A 320 -5.52 -8.42 -12.60
C ALA A 320 -4.47 -7.74 -13.47
N THR A 321 -4.77 -6.54 -13.94
CA THR A 321 -3.79 -5.66 -14.56
C THR A 321 -3.58 -4.43 -13.70
N ILE A 322 -2.32 -4.06 -13.49
CA ILE A 322 -1.90 -2.84 -12.80
C ILE A 322 -1.29 -1.93 -13.86
N GLU A 323 -1.94 -0.81 -14.16
CA GLU A 323 -1.47 0.16 -15.14
C GLU A 323 -1.04 1.45 -14.45
N PHE A 324 0.22 1.81 -14.64
CA PHE A 324 0.76 3.10 -14.21
C PHE A 324 0.59 4.13 -15.33
N GLY A 325 0.02 5.29 -15.02
CA GLY A 325 0.01 6.43 -15.93
C GLY A 325 1.38 7.10 -15.99
N ASP A 326 1.54 8.00 -16.95
CA ASP A 326 2.73 8.82 -17.00
C ASP A 326 2.73 9.85 -15.85
N PRO A 327 3.91 10.22 -15.30
CA PRO A 327 3.98 11.20 -14.21
C PRO A 327 3.43 12.56 -14.66
N VAL A 328 2.42 13.08 -13.95
CA VAL A 328 1.79 14.37 -14.23
C VAL A 328 2.38 15.43 -13.30
N SER A 329 2.93 16.51 -13.85
CA SER A 329 3.48 17.63 -13.07
C SER A 329 2.38 18.41 -12.36
N PRO A 330 2.56 18.81 -11.08
CA PRO A 330 1.58 19.64 -10.36
C PRO A 330 1.33 21.02 -10.98
N GLU A 331 2.26 21.49 -11.82
CA GLU A 331 2.17 22.77 -12.56
C GLU A 331 1.37 22.64 -13.87
N ASP A 332 1.00 21.42 -14.28
CA ASP A 332 0.22 21.20 -15.49
C ASP A 332 -1.17 21.86 -15.37
N GLN A 333 -1.58 22.59 -16.41
CA GLN A 333 -2.89 23.23 -16.49
C GLN A 333 -4.01 22.18 -16.43
N HIS A 334 -3.80 21.02 -17.05
CA HIS A 334 -4.76 19.91 -17.11
C HIS A 334 -4.46 18.83 -16.05
N PHE A 335 -3.78 19.19 -14.96
CA PHE A 335 -3.35 18.26 -13.92
C PHE A 335 -4.49 17.35 -13.40
N GLU A 336 -5.61 17.96 -13.01
CA GLU A 336 -6.75 17.21 -12.46
C GLU A 336 -7.41 16.34 -13.53
N GLU A 337 -7.59 16.88 -14.74
CA GLU A 337 -8.23 16.18 -15.86
C GLU A 337 -7.43 14.97 -16.33
N LYS A 338 -6.09 15.08 -16.43
CA LYS A 338 -5.23 13.95 -16.80
C LYS A 338 -5.30 12.82 -15.78
N ILE A 339 -5.26 13.16 -14.49
CA ILE A 339 -5.33 12.18 -13.40
C ILE A 339 -6.73 11.53 -13.37
N LYS A 340 -7.79 12.34 -13.37
CA LYS A 340 -9.18 11.87 -13.40
C LYS A 340 -9.44 11.00 -14.63
N GLY A 341 -9.08 11.49 -15.82
CA GLY A 341 -9.26 10.78 -17.09
C GLY A 341 -8.54 9.42 -17.09
N PHE A 342 -7.35 9.33 -16.51
CA PHE A 342 -6.65 8.06 -16.36
C PHE A 342 -7.36 7.11 -15.39
N LEU A 343 -7.76 7.59 -14.20
CA LEU A 343 -8.46 6.77 -13.21
C LEU A 343 -9.85 6.31 -13.72
N SER A 344 -10.50 7.11 -14.58
CA SER A 344 -11.82 6.87 -15.14
C SER A 344 -11.84 6.01 -16.41
N LYS A 345 -10.70 5.53 -16.93
CA LYS A 345 -10.66 4.62 -18.09
C LYS A 345 -11.66 3.45 -17.92
N PRO A 346 -12.42 3.01 -18.93
CA PRO A 346 -13.30 1.86 -18.77
C PRO A 346 -12.50 0.59 -18.44
N ASP A 347 -13.02 -0.26 -17.55
CA ASP A 347 -12.44 -1.58 -17.32
C ASP A 347 -13.05 -2.57 -18.33
N PRO A 348 -12.29 -3.07 -19.32
CA PRO A 348 -12.82 -3.96 -20.35
C PRO A 348 -13.32 -5.29 -19.77
N THR A 349 -12.91 -5.64 -18.54
CA THR A 349 -13.40 -6.84 -17.88
C THR A 349 -14.83 -6.69 -17.39
N PHE A 350 -15.42 -5.49 -17.35
CA PHE A 350 -16.77 -5.27 -16.84
C PHE A 350 -17.87 -5.84 -17.75
N GLU A 351 -17.54 -6.15 -19.00
CA GLU A 351 -18.36 -6.95 -19.91
C GLU A 351 -18.51 -8.42 -19.47
N LEU A 352 -17.72 -8.86 -18.49
CA LEU A 352 -17.78 -10.20 -17.96
C LEU A 352 -18.47 -10.22 -16.59
N PRO A 353 -19.13 -11.33 -16.21
CA PRO A 353 -19.77 -11.46 -14.91
C PRO A 353 -18.77 -11.41 -13.74
N TYR A 354 -19.28 -11.02 -12.57
CA TYR A 354 -18.61 -11.28 -11.29
C TYR A 354 -18.38 -12.78 -11.10
N ARG A 355 -17.30 -13.15 -10.39
CA ARG A 355 -17.01 -14.57 -10.10
C ARG A 355 -17.93 -15.18 -9.03
N ASP A 356 -18.53 -14.34 -8.19
CA ASP A 356 -19.45 -14.73 -7.12
C ASP A 356 -20.39 -13.57 -6.81
N TYR A 357 -21.71 -13.82 -6.81
CA TYR A 357 -22.73 -12.81 -6.51
C TYR A 357 -23.15 -12.81 -5.04
N ARG A 358 -22.66 -13.74 -4.21
CA ARG A 358 -23.07 -13.80 -2.79
C ARG A 358 -22.62 -12.56 -2.03
N GLY A 359 -23.57 -11.83 -1.44
CA GLY A 359 -23.34 -10.54 -0.79
C GLY A 359 -23.79 -9.34 -1.63
N ILE A 360 -24.22 -9.55 -2.88
CA ILE A 360 -24.63 -8.45 -3.78
C ILE A 360 -25.84 -7.67 -3.25
N GLU A 361 -26.64 -8.26 -2.35
CA GLU A 361 -27.72 -7.58 -1.63
C GLU A 361 -27.25 -6.33 -0.86
N LYS A 362 -25.96 -6.24 -0.48
CA LYS A 362 -25.41 -5.00 0.09
C LYS A 362 -25.33 -3.88 -0.94
N LEU A 363 -25.04 -4.19 -2.20
CA LEU A 363 -25.03 -3.24 -3.32
C LEU A 363 -26.45 -2.99 -3.84
N LEU A 364 -27.15 -4.07 -4.21
CA LEU A 364 -28.53 -4.05 -4.68
C LEU A 364 -29.49 -4.19 -3.50
N TRP A 365 -29.54 -3.14 -2.67
CA TRP A 365 -30.27 -3.14 -1.41
C TRP A 365 -31.80 -3.06 -1.56
N ARG A 366 -32.31 -2.81 -2.77
CA ARG A 366 -33.72 -2.98 -3.13
C ARG A 366 -33.88 -3.58 -4.52
N CYS A 367 -35.04 -4.14 -4.81
CA CYS A 367 -35.31 -4.75 -6.11
C CYS A 367 -35.38 -3.71 -7.24
N PRO A 368 -34.59 -3.87 -8.33
CA PRO A 368 -34.67 -2.99 -9.50
C PRO A 368 -36.00 -3.04 -10.27
N LYS A 369 -36.83 -4.08 -10.06
CA LYS A 369 -38.12 -4.24 -10.74
C LYS A 369 -39.30 -3.71 -9.90
N CYS A 370 -39.42 -4.13 -8.65
CA CYS A 370 -40.58 -3.79 -7.80
C CYS A 370 -40.27 -2.79 -6.68
N GLY A 371 -39.01 -2.36 -6.53
CA GLY A 371 -38.59 -1.38 -5.53
C GLY A 371 -38.58 -1.87 -4.09
N THR A 372 -38.91 -3.15 -3.82
CA THR A 372 -38.96 -3.65 -2.45
C THR A 372 -37.56 -3.67 -1.83
N ILE A 373 -37.41 -3.03 -0.67
CA ILE A 373 -36.17 -2.94 0.09
C ILE A 373 -35.87 -4.29 0.76
N GLY A 374 -34.60 -4.69 0.80
CA GLY A 374 -34.14 -5.89 1.49
C GLY A 374 -34.61 -7.22 0.90
N SER A 375 -35.19 -7.23 -0.31
CA SER A 375 -35.78 -8.41 -0.94
C SER A 375 -34.81 -9.22 -1.82
N ILE A 376 -33.58 -8.74 -2.02
CA ILE A 376 -32.60 -9.42 -2.87
C ILE A 376 -31.96 -10.57 -2.10
N ARG A 377 -31.90 -11.74 -2.74
CA ARG A 377 -31.20 -12.94 -2.28
C ARG A 377 -30.22 -13.38 -3.35
N SER A 378 -29.05 -13.86 -2.93
CA SER A 378 -27.95 -14.15 -3.82
C SER A 378 -27.43 -15.58 -3.69
N THR A 379 -26.93 -16.10 -4.80
CA THR A 379 -26.24 -17.38 -4.93
C THR A 379 -24.89 -17.14 -5.60
N LYS A 380 -24.08 -18.18 -5.77
CA LYS A 380 -22.77 -18.04 -6.43
C LYS A 380 -22.86 -17.48 -7.86
N HIS A 381 -23.95 -17.76 -8.58
CA HIS A 381 -24.07 -17.49 -10.02
C HIS A 381 -25.29 -16.66 -10.41
N ALA A 382 -26.10 -16.22 -9.46
CA ALA A 382 -27.34 -15.49 -9.72
C ALA A 382 -27.79 -14.76 -8.46
N PHE A 383 -28.68 -13.79 -8.64
CA PHE A 383 -29.49 -13.21 -7.56
C PHE A 383 -30.93 -13.04 -8.02
N TYR A 384 -31.85 -12.98 -7.07
CA TYR A 384 -33.27 -12.85 -7.34
C TYR A 384 -33.97 -12.04 -6.24
N CYS A 385 -35.16 -11.56 -6.56
CA CYS A 385 -36.06 -10.93 -5.60
C CYS A 385 -37.02 -11.98 -5.02
N ASP A 386 -37.08 -12.11 -3.70
CA ASP A 386 -37.99 -13.03 -3.00
C ASP A 386 -39.45 -12.56 -2.98
N ARG A 387 -39.73 -11.31 -3.40
CA ARG A 387 -41.08 -10.73 -3.47
C ARG A 387 -41.72 -10.85 -4.85
N CYS A 388 -41.02 -10.41 -5.90
CA CYS A 388 -41.57 -10.38 -7.27
C CYS A 388 -41.03 -11.50 -8.17
N GLY A 389 -40.16 -12.37 -7.66
CA GLY A 389 -39.60 -13.52 -8.38
C GLY A 389 -38.60 -13.18 -9.49
N LYS A 390 -38.33 -11.90 -9.77
CA LYS A 390 -37.37 -11.50 -10.82
C LYS A 390 -35.98 -12.05 -10.49
N LYS A 391 -35.39 -12.78 -11.44
CA LYS A 391 -34.08 -13.44 -11.33
C LYS A 391 -33.11 -12.90 -12.39
N TYR A 392 -31.85 -12.77 -12.00
CA TYR A 392 -30.73 -12.35 -12.83
C TYR A 392 -29.63 -13.43 -12.75
N VAL A 393 -29.29 -14.05 -13.88
CA VAL A 393 -28.33 -15.15 -13.95
C VAL A 393 -27.05 -14.67 -14.58
N LYS A 394 -25.96 -14.65 -13.80
CA LYS A 394 -24.62 -14.16 -14.19
C LYS A 394 -24.63 -12.84 -15.00
N PRO A 395 -25.31 -11.77 -14.55
CA PRO A 395 -25.26 -10.50 -15.26
C PRO A 395 -23.83 -9.93 -15.28
N THR A 396 -23.46 -9.20 -16.32
CA THR A 396 -22.14 -8.55 -16.40
C THR A 396 -21.96 -7.51 -15.29
N VAL A 397 -20.73 -7.07 -15.02
CA VAL A 397 -20.50 -5.99 -14.05
C VAL A 397 -21.23 -4.71 -14.51
N ASN A 398 -21.18 -4.40 -15.79
CA ASN A 398 -21.89 -3.24 -16.38
C ASN A 398 -23.41 -3.36 -16.20
N GLU A 399 -24.00 -4.54 -16.38
CA GLU A 399 -25.41 -4.76 -16.10
C GLU A 399 -25.75 -4.56 -14.61
N VAL A 400 -24.90 -5.04 -13.70
CA VAL A 400 -25.08 -4.82 -12.26
C VAL A 400 -24.98 -3.34 -11.89
N ILE A 401 -24.02 -2.60 -12.47
CA ILE A 401 -23.90 -1.13 -12.29
C ILE A 401 -25.20 -0.45 -12.77
N ALA A 402 -25.71 -0.81 -13.94
CA ALA A 402 -26.95 -0.26 -14.46
C ALA A 402 -28.17 -0.58 -13.57
N LEU A 403 -28.22 -1.79 -13.00
CA LEU A 403 -29.25 -2.16 -12.03
C LEU A 403 -29.13 -1.36 -10.73
N HIS A 404 -27.89 -1.10 -10.27
CA HIS A 404 -27.64 -0.28 -9.09
C HIS A 404 -28.11 1.17 -9.32
N LYS A 405 -27.76 1.78 -10.45
CA LYS A 405 -28.20 3.13 -10.82
C LYS A 405 -29.73 3.27 -10.79
N LYS A 406 -30.47 2.28 -11.32
CA LYS A 406 -31.94 2.26 -11.31
C LYS A 406 -32.56 2.24 -9.91
N ILE A 407 -31.85 1.72 -8.90
CA ILE A 407 -32.33 1.65 -7.54
C ILE A 407 -31.82 2.79 -6.65
N ARG A 408 -31.15 3.80 -7.17
CA ARG A 408 -30.75 4.94 -6.35
C ARG A 408 -31.93 5.88 -6.09
N PRO A 409 -31.93 6.65 -4.97
CA PRO A 409 -33.05 7.52 -4.61
C PRO A 409 -33.42 8.56 -5.68
N ASP A 410 -32.45 9.00 -6.49
CA ASP A 410 -32.64 9.93 -7.61
C ASP A 410 -33.45 9.36 -8.78
N TYR A 411 -33.40 8.05 -9.01
CA TYR A 411 -34.17 7.39 -10.08
C TYR A 411 -35.46 6.75 -9.58
N MET A 412 -35.45 6.24 -8.35
CA MET A 412 -36.60 5.56 -7.76
C MET A 412 -36.85 6.17 -6.37
N PRO A 413 -37.86 7.04 -6.20
CA PRO A 413 -38.16 7.64 -4.91
C PRO A 413 -38.36 6.59 -3.80
N VAL A 414 -37.93 6.94 -2.60
CA VAL A 414 -38.04 6.07 -1.42
C VAL A 414 -39.31 6.45 -0.65
N LYS A 415 -40.09 5.45 -0.21
CA LYS A 415 -41.24 5.68 0.66
C LYS A 415 -40.78 5.62 2.12
N PHE A 416 -41.07 6.67 2.87
CA PHE A 416 -40.75 6.77 4.29
C PHE A 416 -41.96 6.36 5.17
N PRO A 417 -41.73 5.83 6.38
CA PRO A 417 -40.43 5.54 6.97
C PRO A 417 -39.79 4.25 6.41
N VAL A 418 -38.47 4.26 6.23
CA VAL A 418 -37.70 3.04 5.92
C VAL A 418 -37.28 2.39 7.23
N SER A 419 -37.73 1.16 7.45
CA SER A 419 -37.40 0.41 8.66
C SER A 419 -36.30 -0.63 8.39
N ASP A 420 -35.40 -0.79 9.35
CA ASP A 420 -34.32 -1.79 9.34
C ASP A 420 -34.02 -2.21 10.79
N THR A 421 -33.40 -3.37 10.99
CA THR A 421 -32.80 -3.70 12.29
C THR A 421 -31.36 -3.22 12.26
N VAL A 422 -30.89 -2.54 13.30
CA VAL A 422 -29.51 -2.09 13.40
C VAL A 422 -28.85 -2.58 14.68
N LEU A 423 -27.57 -2.89 14.61
CA LEU A 423 -26.74 -3.16 15.78
C LEU A 423 -26.07 -1.85 16.22
N LEU A 424 -26.52 -1.31 17.35
CA LEU A 424 -25.98 -0.10 17.98
C LEU A 424 -25.36 -0.49 19.33
N ASN A 425 -24.06 -0.22 19.53
CA ASN A 425 -23.33 -0.60 20.75
C ASN A 425 -23.50 -2.10 21.12
N ASN A 426 -23.39 -2.98 20.12
CA ASN A 426 -23.60 -4.44 20.23
C ASN A 426 -25.01 -4.87 20.68
N LYS A 427 -26.01 -3.99 20.64
CA LYS A 427 -27.42 -4.31 20.91
C LYS A 427 -28.24 -4.12 19.65
N LYS A 428 -29.13 -5.09 19.35
CA LYS A 428 -30.08 -4.95 18.24
C LYS A 428 -31.17 -3.96 18.66
N VAL A 429 -31.38 -2.93 17.84
CA VAL A 429 -32.42 -1.92 18.02
C VAL A 429 -33.15 -1.69 16.71
N SER A 430 -34.38 -1.16 16.78
CA SER A 430 -35.12 -0.74 15.58
C SER A 430 -34.50 0.53 15.00
N GLY A 431 -34.16 0.49 13.72
CA GLY A 431 -33.73 1.65 12.94
C GLY A 431 -34.87 2.11 12.03
N GLN A 432 -35.21 3.40 12.08
CA GLN A 432 -36.21 4.02 11.22
C GLN A 432 -35.61 5.28 10.59
N MET A 433 -35.59 5.35 9.26
CA MET A 433 -35.28 6.59 8.53
C MET A 433 -36.57 7.29 8.13
N TYR A 434 -36.60 8.60 8.32
CA TYR A 434 -37.58 9.53 7.82
C TYR A 434 -36.90 10.46 6.80
N GLU A 435 -37.63 11.46 6.30
CA GLU A 435 -37.11 12.40 5.30
C GLU A 435 -36.02 13.32 5.85
N ASP A 436 -36.19 13.79 7.09
CA ASP A 436 -35.36 14.79 7.75
C ASP A 436 -34.50 14.24 8.90
N ARG A 437 -34.79 13.01 9.36
CA ARG A 437 -34.16 12.40 10.53
C ARG A 437 -34.11 10.89 10.47
N MET A 438 -33.30 10.31 11.35
CA MET A 438 -33.33 8.88 11.65
C MET A 438 -33.45 8.62 13.15
N LYS A 439 -34.08 7.49 13.48
CA LYS A 439 -34.22 6.98 14.84
C LYS A 439 -33.55 5.62 14.95
N LEU A 440 -32.63 5.45 15.89
CA LEU A 440 -31.93 4.21 16.19
C LEU A 440 -32.23 3.83 17.65
N GLY A 441 -33.27 3.01 17.87
CA GLY A 441 -33.84 2.79 19.20
C GLY A 441 -34.38 4.09 19.79
N ASN A 442 -33.76 4.59 20.86
CA ASN A 442 -34.14 5.87 21.49
C ASN A 442 -33.33 7.07 20.97
N LEU A 443 -32.26 6.83 20.20
CA LEU A 443 -31.42 7.88 19.65
C LEU A 443 -32.09 8.49 18.41
N VAL A 444 -32.31 9.80 18.41
CA VAL A 444 -32.86 10.55 17.26
C VAL A 444 -31.78 11.47 16.71
N ILE A 445 -31.60 11.43 15.39
CA ILE A 445 -30.53 12.14 14.69
C ILE A 445 -31.15 12.88 13.53
N GLU A 446 -31.15 14.20 13.63
CA GLU A 446 -31.57 15.10 12.56
C GLU A 446 -30.48 15.18 11.48
N PHE A 447 -30.87 15.14 10.21
CA PHE A 447 -29.96 15.11 9.08
C PHE A 447 -29.22 16.44 8.86
N ASP A 448 -29.80 17.57 9.27
CA ASP A 448 -29.19 18.91 9.24
C ASP A 448 -27.91 19.02 10.09
N LYS A 449 -27.84 18.24 11.18
CA LYS A 449 -26.71 18.14 12.10
C LYS A 449 -25.60 17.24 11.58
N LEU A 450 -25.87 16.42 10.57
CA LEU A 450 -24.83 15.56 9.99
C LEU A 450 -23.85 16.39 9.17
N ARG A 451 -22.56 16.14 9.42
CA ARG A 451 -21.45 16.77 8.69
C ARG A 451 -20.73 15.79 7.79
N THR A 452 -20.77 14.50 8.14
CA THR A 452 -20.04 13.46 7.41
C THR A 452 -20.79 12.14 7.48
N SER A 453 -20.62 11.32 6.44
CA SER A 453 -21.12 9.94 6.39
C SER A 453 -20.10 9.03 5.71
N SER A 454 -19.91 7.83 6.26
CA SER A 454 -19.01 6.82 5.69
C SER A 454 -19.43 5.41 6.06
N ILE A 455 -18.85 4.44 5.37
CA ILE A 455 -19.01 3.02 5.66
C ILE A 455 -17.63 2.43 5.89
N GLU A 456 -17.45 1.75 7.01
CA GLU A 456 -16.27 0.96 7.36
C GLU A 456 -16.58 -0.54 7.25
N ARG A 457 -15.56 -1.35 6.96
CA ARG A 457 -15.67 -2.82 6.82
C ARG A 457 -16.76 -3.33 5.87
N ASN A 458 -17.34 -2.45 5.05
CA ASN A 458 -18.46 -2.77 4.16
C ASN A 458 -19.73 -3.19 4.92
N GLU A 459 -19.81 -2.83 6.21
CA GLU A 459 -20.85 -3.28 7.16
C GLU A 459 -21.23 -2.20 8.17
N GLU A 460 -20.28 -1.39 8.65
CA GLU A 460 -20.53 -0.40 9.71
C GLU A 460 -20.73 1.00 9.11
N ASN A 461 -21.90 1.61 9.32
CA ASN A 461 -22.14 3.01 9.03
C ASN A 461 -21.54 3.88 10.12
N ILE A 462 -20.88 4.96 9.72
CA ILE A 462 -20.38 6.00 10.61
C ILE A 462 -20.93 7.35 10.14
N PHE A 463 -21.75 7.95 10.98
CA PHE A 463 -22.35 9.27 10.78
C PHE A 463 -21.79 10.24 11.83
N GLY A 464 -21.22 11.34 11.37
CA GLY A 464 -20.59 12.32 12.25
C GLY A 464 -21.43 13.59 12.41
N THR A 465 -21.72 13.95 13.65
CA THR A 465 -22.21 15.28 14.05
C THR A 465 -21.02 16.12 14.55
N PRO A 466 -21.20 17.42 14.88
CA PRO A 466 -20.14 18.22 15.48
C PRO A 466 -19.57 17.66 16.79
N ASN A 467 -20.39 16.92 17.55
CA ASN A 467 -20.06 16.50 18.92
C ASN A 467 -19.71 15.01 19.03
N GLU A 468 -20.21 14.17 18.12
CA GLU A 468 -20.08 12.72 18.24
C GLU A 468 -20.04 11.98 16.89
N LEU A 469 -19.43 10.78 16.92
CA LEU A 469 -19.45 9.83 15.82
C LEU A 469 -20.39 8.67 16.18
N ILE A 470 -21.47 8.56 15.44
CA ILE A 470 -22.49 7.54 15.64
C ILE A 470 -22.17 6.36 14.74
N ARG A 471 -22.09 5.17 15.34
CA ARG A 471 -21.67 3.94 14.66
C ARG A 471 -22.72 2.87 14.82
N PHE A 472 -23.14 2.25 13.72
CA PHE A 472 -24.07 1.14 13.75
C PHE A 472 -23.88 0.22 12.56
N ILE A 473 -24.34 -1.03 12.69
CA ILE A 473 -24.31 -2.03 11.61
C ILE A 473 -25.74 -2.38 11.24
N PRO A 474 -26.24 -2.01 10.04
CA PRO A 474 -27.57 -2.41 9.58
C PRO A 474 -27.62 -3.88 9.19
N GLU A 475 -28.80 -4.49 9.37
CA GLU A 475 -29.09 -5.85 8.92
C GLU A 475 -29.29 -5.91 7.40
N THR A 476 -29.92 -4.89 6.80
CA THR A 476 -30.19 -4.86 5.36
C THR A 476 -28.94 -4.52 4.54
N SER A 477 -28.54 -3.24 4.54
CA SER A 477 -27.37 -2.78 3.78
C SER A 477 -26.84 -1.46 4.33
N PRO A 478 -25.51 -1.35 4.54
CA PRO A 478 -24.91 -0.08 4.91
C PRO A 478 -24.90 0.93 3.77
N LEU A 479 -24.89 0.45 2.51
CA LEU A 479 -24.97 1.32 1.35
C LEU A 479 -26.35 1.97 1.25
N MET A 480 -27.43 1.24 1.54
CA MET A 480 -28.79 1.78 1.60
C MET A 480 -28.87 3.00 2.53
N TRP A 481 -28.44 2.85 3.78
CA TRP A 481 -28.46 3.93 4.76
C TRP A 481 -27.65 5.13 4.29
N LYS A 482 -26.45 4.90 3.75
CA LYS A 482 -25.61 5.98 3.23
C LYS A 482 -26.26 6.68 2.05
N GLU A 483 -26.83 5.93 1.11
CA GLU A 483 -27.41 6.49 -0.11
C GLU A 483 -28.66 7.30 0.14
N ILE A 484 -29.55 6.81 1.01
CA ILE A 484 -30.75 7.52 1.38
C ILE A 484 -30.38 8.79 2.15
N VAL A 485 -29.56 8.69 3.20
CA VAL A 485 -29.22 9.84 4.06
C VAL A 485 -28.45 10.91 3.28
N ASP A 486 -27.43 10.54 2.50
CA ASP A 486 -26.66 11.51 1.71
C ASP A 486 -27.56 12.23 0.69
N TYR A 487 -28.48 11.50 0.05
CA TYR A 487 -29.44 12.10 -0.89
C TYR A 487 -30.39 13.07 -0.20
N GLN A 488 -30.96 12.70 0.96
CA GLN A 488 -31.85 13.58 1.73
C GLN A 488 -31.14 14.87 2.15
N ILE A 489 -29.93 14.77 2.71
CA ILE A 489 -29.15 15.95 3.13
C ILE A 489 -28.83 16.87 1.94
N ARG A 490 -28.35 16.28 0.83
CA ARG A 490 -27.84 17.06 -0.29
C ARG A 490 -28.93 17.68 -1.13
N PHE A 491 -29.99 16.94 -1.45
CA PHE A 491 -30.97 17.34 -2.45
C PHE A 491 -32.32 17.77 -1.87
N VAL A 492 -32.74 17.19 -0.74
CA VAL A 492 -34.01 17.54 -0.10
C VAL A 492 -33.80 18.69 0.88
N LEU A 493 -32.84 18.58 1.80
CA LEU A 493 -32.46 19.64 2.73
C LEU A 493 -31.54 20.71 2.13
N ARG A 494 -31.07 20.50 0.89
CA ARG A 494 -30.23 21.45 0.12
C ARG A 494 -28.96 21.90 0.85
N ASN A 495 -28.34 21.02 1.63
CA ASN A 495 -27.10 21.35 2.32
C ASN A 495 -25.89 21.21 1.38
N GLU A 496 -25.50 22.31 0.75
CA GLU A 496 -24.38 22.35 -0.20
C GLU A 496 -23.00 22.08 0.43
N ASN A 497 -22.89 22.20 1.75
CA ASN A 497 -21.64 21.95 2.47
C ASN A 497 -21.46 20.46 2.82
N PHE A 498 -22.50 19.64 2.64
CA PHE A 498 -22.41 18.21 2.87
C PHE A 498 -21.82 17.51 1.64
N HIS A 499 -20.61 16.95 1.82
CA HIS A 499 -19.91 16.24 0.75
C HIS A 499 -20.50 14.85 0.54
N THR A 500 -21.00 14.59 -0.66
CA THR A 500 -21.47 13.26 -1.05
C THR A 500 -20.57 12.63 -2.09
N TYR A 501 -20.22 11.35 -1.91
CA TYR A 501 -19.30 10.65 -2.80
C TYR A 501 -19.93 10.25 -4.15
N TYR A 502 -21.25 10.08 -4.21
CA TYR A 502 -21.95 9.48 -5.35
C TYR A 502 -22.79 10.44 -6.19
N TRP A 503 -23.14 11.61 -5.67
CA TRP A 503 -24.04 12.55 -6.34
C TRP A 503 -23.44 13.96 -6.49
N ASP A 504 -22.14 14.17 -6.25
CA ASP A 504 -21.55 15.50 -6.49
C ASP A 504 -21.48 15.73 -8.02
N PRO A 505 -22.24 16.67 -8.59
CA PRO A 505 -22.26 16.91 -10.04
C PRO A 505 -20.98 17.58 -10.58
N ASN A 506 -20.09 18.05 -9.69
CA ASN A 506 -18.78 18.60 -10.06
C ASN A 506 -17.69 17.51 -10.18
N CYS A 507 -18.12 16.26 -10.07
CA CYS A 507 -17.41 15.04 -10.32
C CYS A 507 -18.25 14.21 -11.32
#